data_AF-A0A1D6EEZ4-F1
#
_entry.id   AF-A0A1D6EEZ4-F1
#
_cell.length_a   1.000
_cell.length_b   1.000
_cell.length_c   1.000
_cell.angle_alpha   90.00
_cell.angle_beta   90.00
_cell.angle_gamma   90.00
#
_symmetry.space_group_name_H-M   'P 1'
#
loop_
_entity.id
_entity.type
_entity.pdbx_description
1 polymer ?
#
loop_
_entity_poly.entity_id
_entity_poly.type
_entity_poly.pdbx_seq_one_letter_code
_entity_poly.pdbx_strand_id
1 'polypeptide(L)' 'MVAVPHWADQPTISKYMESVWALGVKVRKDENGLVTRDEVERCIKDVMDGDRKDEYRMNATVWMKKAKEAAQ' A
#
# COMPACT_ATOMS: atom_id res chain seq x y z
N MET A 1 2.65 0.99 3.52
CA MET A 1 1.23 1.38 3.65
C MET A 1 0.33 0.16 3.46
N VAL A 2 -0.81 0.11 4.12
CA VAL A 2 -1.88 -0.88 3.84
C VAL A 2 -3.07 -0.12 3.25
N ALA A 3 -3.38 -0.35 1.98
CA ALA A 3 -4.49 0.33 1.30
C ALA A 3 -5.77 -0.50 1.34
N VAL A 4 -6.86 0.10 1.84
CA VAL A 4 -8.23 -0.45 1.84
C VAL A 4 -9.09 0.41 0.92
N PRO A 5 -9.15 0.11 -0.39
CA PRO A 5 -9.90 0.94 -1.34
C PRO A 5 -11.41 0.77 -1.11
N HIS A 6 -12.13 1.89 -1.00
CA HIS A 6 -13.57 1.93 -0.81
C HIS A 6 -14.31 2.48 -2.04
N TRP A 7 -13.97 3.69 -2.50
CA TRP A 7 -14.73 4.37 -3.56
C TRP A 7 -13.87 5.32 -4.41
N ALA A 8 -14.48 5.85 -5.48
CA ALA A 8 -13.88 6.79 -6.42
C ALA A 8 -12.57 6.27 -7.04
N ASP A 9 -11.50 7.06 -6.96
CA ASP A 9 -10.18 6.77 -7.52
C ASP A 9 -9.31 5.86 -6.63
N GLN A 10 -9.76 5.52 -5.42
CA GLN A 10 -9.02 4.68 -4.48
C GLN A 10 -8.61 3.30 -5.05
N PRO A 11 -9.43 2.59 -5.86
CA PRO A 11 -9.01 1.34 -6.50
C PRO A 11 -7.82 1.53 -7.45
N THR A 12 -7.79 2.65 -8.18
CA THR A 12 -6.70 3.01 -9.10
C THR A 12 -5.46 3.42 -8.30
N ILE A 13 -5.60 4.33 -7.33
CA ILE A 13 -4.49 4.79 -6.48
C ILE A 13 -3.82 3.60 -5.78
N SER A 14 -4.62 2.71 -5.19
CA SER A 14 -4.08 1.52 -4.51
C SER A 14 -3.38 0.56 -5.46
N LYS A 15 -3.80 0.46 -6.73
CA LYS A 15 -3.11 -0.35 -7.76
C LYS A 15 -1.74 0.24 -8.12
N TYR A 16 -1.65 1.56 -8.34
CA TYR A 16 -0.36 2.22 -8.60
C TYR A 16 0.57 2.14 -7.41
N MET A 17 0.04 2.37 -6.22
CA MET A 17 0.79 2.30 -4.99
C MET A 17 1.44 0.93 -4.73
N GLU A 18 0.68 -0.15 -4.94
CA GLU A 18 1.16 -1.52 -4.76
C GLU A 18 2.10 -1.94 -5.90
N SER A 19 1.70 -1.72 -7.16
CA SER A 19 2.37 -2.33 -8.33
C SER A 19 3.43 -1.45 -8.99
N VAL A 20 3.33 -0.12 -8.89
CA VAL A 20 4.21 0.82 -9.60
C VAL A 20 5.17 1.51 -8.64
N TRP A 21 4.68 1.98 -7.51
CA TRP A 21 5.50 2.71 -6.54
C TRP A 21 6.08 1.80 -5.45
N ALA A 22 5.56 0.59 -5.33
CA ALA A 22 5.98 -0.41 -4.33
C ALA A 22 6.11 0.22 -2.94
N LEU A 23 5.03 0.82 -2.45
CA LEU A 23 4.95 1.49 -1.14
C LEU A 23 4.23 0.67 -0.07
N GLY A 24 3.76 -0.51 -0.44
CA GLY A 24 3.02 -1.41 0.44
C GLY A 24 2.06 -2.30 -0.34
N VAL A 25 1.01 -2.73 0.34
CA VAL A 25 0.08 -3.75 -0.15
C VAL A 25 -1.35 -3.20 -0.19
N LYS A 26 -2.16 -3.75 -1.09
CA LYS A 26 -3.61 -3.48 -1.16
C LYS A 26 -4.38 -4.67 -0.61
N VAL A 27 -5.26 -4.41 0.34
CA VAL A 27 -6.15 -5.41 0.96
C VAL A 27 -7.05 -6.02 -0.11
N ARG A 28 -7.16 -7.34 -0.10
CA ARG A 28 -8.04 -8.09 -1.02
C ARG A 28 -9.42 -8.29 -0.40
N LYS A 29 -10.43 -8.38 -1.25
CA LYS A 29 -11.80 -8.75 -0.85
C LYS A 29 -11.94 -10.25 -1.00
N ASP A 30 -12.73 -10.87 -0.14
CA ASP A 30 -13.13 -12.27 -0.26
C ASP A 30 -14.11 -12.49 -1.43
N GLU A 31 -14.57 -13.73 -1.58
CA GLU A 31 -15.53 -14.13 -2.61
C GLU A 31 -16.87 -13.38 -2.51
N ASN A 32 -17.23 -12.89 -1.31
CA ASN A 32 -18.43 -12.09 -1.06
C ASN A 32 -18.20 -10.59 -1.27
N GLY A 33 -16.99 -10.17 -1.68
CA GLY A 33 -16.63 -8.78 -1.85
C GLY A 33 -16.36 -8.04 -0.53
N LEU A 34 -16.18 -8.75 0.57
CA LEU A 34 -15.95 -8.19 1.91
C LEU A 34 -14.46 -8.20 2.27
N VAL A 35 -14.06 -7.20 3.05
CA VAL A 35 -12.73 -7.16 3.66
C VAL A 35 -12.82 -7.86 5.00
N THR A 36 -12.03 -8.91 5.20
CA THR A 36 -12.00 -9.66 6.45
C THR A 36 -10.93 -9.13 7.39
N ARG A 37 -11.12 -9.37 8.70
CA ARG A 37 -10.12 -9.04 9.71
C ARG A 37 -8.78 -9.72 9.44
N ASP A 38 -8.82 -11.01 9.07
CA ASP A 38 -7.62 -11.81 8.85
C ASP A 38 -6.79 -11.31 7.68
N GLU A 39 -7.45 -10.85 6.60
CA GLU A 39 -6.76 -10.26 5.46
C GLU A 39 -6.09 -8.92 5.83
N VAL A 40 -6.76 -8.09 6.62
CA VAL A 40 -6.16 -6.83 7.12
C VAL A 40 -4.95 -7.13 8.02
N GLU A 41 -5.08 -8.11 8.93
CA GLU A 41 -3.98 -8.52 9.81
C GLU A 41 -2.79 -9.06 9.01
N ARG A 42 -3.03 -9.90 7.99
CA ARG A 42 -2.01 -10.39 7.08
C ARG A 42 -1.29 -9.24 6.38
N CYS A 43 -2.03 -8.28 5.80
CA CYS A 43 -1.45 -7.11 5.15
C CYS A 43 -0.61 -6.24 6.11
N ILE A 44 -1.04 -6.09 7.36
CA ILE A 44 -0.25 -5.37 8.37
C ILE A 44 1.07 -6.10 8.63
N LYS A 45 1.03 -7.42 8.87
CA LYS A 45 2.24 -8.23 9.08
C LYS A 45 3.18 -8.17 7.88
N ASP A 46 2.67 -8.26 6.65
CA ASP A 46 3.47 -8.16 5.43
C ASP A 46 4.25 -6.84 5.34
N VAL A 47 3.61 -5.72 5.71
CA VAL A 47 4.22 -4.39 5.62
C VAL A 47 5.17 -4.11 6.78
N MET A 48 4.88 -4.65 7.97
CA MET A 48 5.66 -4.38 9.18
C MET A 48 6.85 -5.31 9.33
N ASP A 49 6.65 -6.59 9.04
CA ASP A 49 7.59 -7.67 9.37
C ASP A 49 7.99 -8.53 8.17
N GLY A 50 7.24 -8.46 7.07
CA GLY A 50 7.49 -9.24 5.86
C GLY A 50 8.77 -8.83 5.11
N ASP A 51 9.18 -9.68 4.15
CA ASP A 51 10.46 -9.59 3.44
C ASP A 51 10.66 -8.26 2.71
N ARG A 52 9.57 -7.61 2.29
CA ARG A 52 9.59 -6.34 1.53
C ARG A 52 9.46 -5.10 2.41
N LYS A 53 9.44 -5.21 3.75
CA LYS A 53 9.24 -4.06 4.66
C LYS A 53 10.24 -2.93 4.45
N ASP A 54 11.50 -3.28 4.24
CA ASP A 54 12.58 -2.30 4.09
C ASP A 54 12.55 -1.65 2.71
N GLU A 55 12.17 -2.41 1.67
CA GLU A 55 11.90 -1.88 0.33
C GLU A 55 10.77 -0.83 0.38
N TYR A 56 9.65 -1.15 1.05
CA TYR A 56 8.52 -0.22 1.18
C TYR A 56 8.92 1.08 1.91
N ARG A 57 9.71 0.99 2.98
CA ARG A 57 10.20 2.17 3.73
C ARG A 57 11.17 3.00 2.90
N MET A 58 12.09 2.35 2.18
CA MET A 58 13.03 3.02 1.29
C MET A 58 12.29 3.77 0.18
N ASN A 59 11.37 3.10 -0.51
CA ASN A 59 10.59 3.70 -1.59
C ASN A 59 9.76 4.89 -1.08
N ALA A 60 9.11 4.76 0.09
CA ALA A 60 8.36 5.87 0.69
C ALA A 60 9.25 7.09 0.95
N THR A 61 10.48 6.86 1.41
CA THR A 61 11.46 7.93 1.67
C THR A 61 11.90 8.61 0.37
N VAL A 62 12.16 7.84 -0.69
CA VAL A 62 12.49 8.36 -2.03
C VAL A 62 11.35 9.23 -2.57
N TRP A 63 10.11 8.74 -2.51
CA TRP A 63 8.95 9.48 -2.97
C TRP A 63 8.71 10.76 -2.15
N MET A 64 8.91 10.72 -0.83
CA MET A 64 8.85 11.91 0.02
C MET A 64 9.88 12.96 -0.41
N LYS A 65 11.13 12.55 -0.68
CA LYS A 65 12.19 13.46 -1.12
C LYS A 65 11.83 14.11 -2.46
N LYS A 66 11.40 13.33 -3.45
CA LYS A 66 10.98 13.84 -4.76
C LYS A 66 9.83 14.85 -4.64
N ALA A 67 8.86 14.57 -3.77
CA ALA A 67 7.74 15.49 -3.55
C ALA A 67 8.19 16.82 -2.94
N LYS A 68 9.14 16.81 -2.00
CA LYS A 68 9.72 18.03 -1.42
C LYS A 68 10.50 18.85 -2.44
N GLU A 69 11.30 18.20 -3.28
CA GLU A 69 12.09 18.85 -4.34
C GLU A 69 11.18 19.50 -5.40
N ALA A 70 10.07 18.86 -5.76
CA ALA A 70 9.12 19.41 -6.75
C ALA A 70 8.26 20.57 -6.22
N ALA A 71 8.20 20.74 -4.90
CA ALA A 71 7.44 21.82 -4.25
C ALA A 71 8.31 23.06 -3.94
N GLN A 72 9.60 23.03 -4.30
CA GLN A 72 10.52 24.17 -4.27
C GLN A 72 10.55 24.88 -5.62
#